data_AF-A0A560IXH1-F1
#
_entry.id   AF-A0A560IXH1-F1
#
_cell.length_a   1.000
_cell.length_b   1.000
_cell.length_c   1.000
_cell.angle_alpha   90.00
_cell.angle_beta   90.00
_cell.angle_gamma   90.00
#
_symmetry.space_group_name_H-M   'P 1'
#
loop_
_entity.id
_entity.type
_entity.pdbx_description
1 polymer ?
#
loop_
_entity_poly.entity_id
_entity_poly.type
_entity_poly.pdbx_seq_one_letter_code
_entity_poly.pdbx_strand_id
1 'polypeptide(L)'
;MFLDRLNRWTTNRLQRLRDQRRGKMTVSAGGLAIHKNGRDHELPWTAIETIVALRTTDYLAGDTIGLTIGAQGGLTAHATEHDAEWSALVAGISEHLAGSLPYARWALAIAAGKAVVPVYRRGEFPEP
;
A
#
# COMPACT_ATOMS: atom_id res chain seq x y z
N MET A 1 -30.41 14.97 10.71
CA MET A 1 -30.89 13.57 10.92
C MET A 1 -31.06 12.76 9.62
N PHE A 2 -31.81 13.21 8.61
CA PHE A 2 -31.93 12.48 7.32
C PHE A 2 -30.68 12.62 6.43
N LEU A 3 -30.13 13.84 6.36
CA LEU A 3 -28.87 14.14 5.66
C LEU A 3 -27.68 13.34 6.23
N ASP A 4 -27.61 13.15 7.55
CA ASP A 4 -26.52 12.38 8.19
C ASP A 4 -26.56 10.88 7.89
N ARG A 5 -27.75 10.34 7.59
CA ARG A 5 -27.93 8.94 7.19
C ARG A 5 -27.57 8.74 5.73
N LEU A 6 -27.93 9.68 4.85
CA LEU A 6 -27.55 9.67 3.43
C LEU A 6 -26.04 9.85 3.24
N ASN A 7 -25.41 10.75 4.00
CA ASN A 7 -23.96 10.91 3.98
C ASN A 7 -23.27 9.62 4.45
N ARG A 8 -23.65 9.06 5.61
CA ARG A 8 -23.07 7.78 6.07
C ARG A 8 -23.27 6.63 5.09
N TRP A 9 -24.44 6.53 4.46
CA TRP A 9 -24.69 5.48 3.48
C TRP A 9 -23.81 5.64 2.23
N THR A 10 -23.68 6.86 1.71
CA THR A 10 -22.84 7.15 0.54
C THR A 10 -21.37 6.89 0.86
N THR A 11 -20.90 7.34 2.02
CA THR A 11 -19.53 7.10 2.49
C THR A 11 -19.25 5.62 2.64
N ASN A 12 -20.10 4.85 3.33
CA ASN A 12 -19.92 3.42 3.52
C ASN A 12 -19.96 2.64 2.20
N ARG A 13 -20.77 3.10 1.23
CA ARG A 13 -20.86 2.47 -0.10
C ARG A 13 -19.61 2.73 -0.94
N LEU A 14 -19.07 3.96 -0.90
CA LEU A 14 -17.82 4.30 -1.57
C LEU A 14 -16.63 3.58 -0.93
N GLN A 15 -16.59 3.47 0.39
CA GLN A 15 -15.61 2.68 1.14
C GLN A 15 -15.63 1.21 0.68
N ARG A 16 -16.81 0.58 0.68
CA ARG A 16 -16.97 -0.82 0.22
C ARG A 16 -16.52 -1.03 -1.23
N LEU A 17 -16.83 -0.10 -2.13
CA LEU A 17 -16.41 -0.20 -3.53
C LEU A 17 -14.89 -0.05 -3.69
N ARG A 18 -14.25 0.72 -2.81
CA ARG A 18 -12.78 0.86 -2.76
C ARG A 18 -12.14 -0.39 -2.20
N ASP A 19 -12.64 -0.93 -1.10
CA ASP A 19 -12.14 -2.17 -0.49
C ASP A 19 -12.24 -3.35 -1.47
N GLN A 20 -13.37 -3.43 -2.20
CA GLN A 20 -13.56 -4.44 -3.25
C GLN A 20 -12.56 -4.29 -4.42
N ARG A 21 -12.14 -3.07 -4.76
CA ARG A 21 -11.15 -2.83 -5.84
C ARG A 21 -9.71 -3.01 -5.38
N ARG A 22 -9.41 -2.72 -4.11
CA ARG A 22 -8.07 -2.85 -3.53
C ARG A 22 -7.69 -4.31 -3.29
N GLY A 23 -8.69 -5.14 -2.93
CA GLY A 23 -8.49 -6.51 -2.51
C GLY A 23 -7.97 -6.59 -1.08
N LYS A 24 -8.23 -7.71 -0.40
CA LYS A 24 -7.69 -7.95 0.95
C LYS A 24 -6.25 -8.46 0.83
N MET A 25 -5.32 -7.89 1.58
CA MET A 25 -3.92 -8.31 1.57
C MET A 25 -3.56 -8.93 2.91
N THR A 26 -2.78 -10.00 2.91
CA THR A 26 -2.14 -10.56 4.10
C THR A 26 -0.63 -10.65 3.86
N VAL A 27 0.14 -10.41 4.93
CA VAL A 27 1.60 -10.39 4.88
C VAL A 27 2.13 -11.61 5.63
N SER A 28 3.11 -12.28 5.04
CA SER A 28 3.78 -13.45 5.61
C SER A 28 5.27 -13.43 5.30
N ALA A 29 6.03 -14.33 5.95
CA ALA A 29 7.45 -14.50 5.65
C ALA A 29 7.72 -14.93 4.18
N GLY A 30 6.76 -15.60 3.54
CA GLY A 30 6.87 -16.03 2.14
C GLY A 30 6.57 -14.94 1.13
N GLY A 31 5.85 -13.88 1.53
CA GLY A 31 5.37 -12.85 0.62
C GLY A 31 4.01 -12.28 1.03
N LEU A 32 3.33 -11.73 0.03
CA LEU A 32 2.01 -11.13 0.15
C LEU A 32 0.97 -12.06 -0.47
N ALA A 33 -0.16 -12.27 0.20
CA ALA A 33 -1.33 -12.88 -0.42
C ALA A 33 -2.39 -11.81 -0.63
N ILE A 34 -2.86 -11.67 -1.87
CA ILE A 34 -3.77 -10.61 -2.29
C ILE A 34 -5.03 -11.26 -2.84
N HIS A 35 -6.14 -11.08 -2.14
CA HIS A 35 -7.46 -11.50 -2.57
C HIS A 35 -8.13 -10.37 -3.38
N LYS A 36 -8.15 -10.48 -4.70
CA LYS A 36 -8.71 -9.45 -5.60
C LYS A 36 -9.62 -10.09 -6.65
N ASN A 37 -10.79 -9.50 -6.89
CA ASN A 37 -11.78 -10.00 -7.86
C ASN A 37 -12.16 -11.49 -7.67
N GLY A 38 -12.20 -11.97 -6.42
CA GLY A 38 -12.52 -13.37 -6.11
C GLY A 38 -11.41 -14.37 -6.43
N ARG A 39 -10.18 -13.88 -6.70
CA ARG A 39 -8.99 -14.72 -6.90
C ARG A 39 -7.94 -14.39 -5.85
N ASP A 40 -7.30 -15.43 -5.34
CA ASP A 40 -6.13 -15.32 -4.50
C ASP A 40 -4.88 -15.27 -5.38
N HIS A 41 -4.07 -14.25 -5.15
CA HIS A 41 -2.77 -14.07 -5.78
C HIS A 41 -1.69 -14.14 -4.70
N GLU A 42 -0.83 -15.15 -4.80
CA GLU A 42 0.37 -15.22 -3.98
C GLU A 42 1.50 -14.46 -4.70
N LEU A 43 2.06 -13.50 -3.99
CA LEU A 43 3.13 -12.64 -4.48
C LEU A 43 4.35 -12.83 -3.57
N PRO A 44 5.31 -13.69 -3.94
CA PRO A 44 6.53 -13.84 -3.17
C PRO A 44 7.33 -12.53 -3.20
N TRP A 45 8.09 -12.26 -2.13
CA TRP A 45 8.95 -11.06 -2.06
C TRP A 45 9.90 -10.94 -3.25
N THR A 46 10.36 -12.09 -3.77
CA THR A 46 11.24 -12.19 -4.95
C THR A 46 10.56 -11.83 -6.28
N ALA A 47 9.23 -11.71 -6.33
CA ALA A 47 8.51 -11.29 -7.53
C ALA A 47 8.13 -9.81 -7.53
N ILE A 48 8.38 -9.08 -6.42
CA ILE A 48 8.14 -7.63 -6.34
C ILE A 48 9.22 -6.91 -7.15
N GLU A 49 8.82 -6.06 -8.09
CA GLU A 49 9.75 -5.28 -8.92
C GLU A 49 9.88 -3.85 -8.44
N THR A 50 8.79 -3.26 -7.95
CA THR A 50 8.78 -1.86 -7.53
C THR A 50 7.88 -1.67 -6.32
N ILE A 51 8.28 -0.77 -5.43
CA ILE A 51 7.43 -0.24 -4.37
C ILE A 51 7.57 1.27 -4.37
N VAL A 52 6.44 1.95 -4.37
CA VAL A 52 6.36 3.41 -4.38
C VAL A 52 5.48 3.87 -3.24
N ALA A 53 6.00 4.75 -2.40
CA ALA A 53 5.24 5.45 -1.38
C ALA A 53 4.69 6.76 -1.93
N LEU A 54 3.45 7.06 -1.60
CA LEU A 54 2.76 8.27 -2.05
C LEU A 54 1.84 8.79 -0.96
N ARG A 55 1.63 10.10 -0.95
CA ARG A 55 0.60 10.69 -0.09
C ARG A 55 -0.77 10.34 -0.67
N THR A 56 -1.58 9.63 0.11
CA THR A 56 -2.94 9.26 -0.28
C THR A 56 -3.91 10.24 0.37
N THR A 57 -4.53 11.08 -0.46
CA THR A 57 -5.58 11.98 -0.01
C THR A 57 -6.92 11.26 -0.13
N ASP A 58 -7.16 10.28 0.74
CA ASP A 58 -8.53 9.81 0.93
C ASP A 58 -9.27 10.89 1.72
N TYR A 59 -10.18 11.57 1.02
CA TYR A 59 -10.93 12.78 1.39
C TYR A 59 -11.63 12.79 2.76
N LEU A 60 -11.48 11.72 3.56
CA LEU A 60 -12.17 11.50 4.83
C LEU A 60 -11.24 11.09 5.99
N ALA A 61 -9.96 10.75 5.75
CA ALA A 61 -9.08 10.18 6.78
C ALA A 61 -7.78 10.96 7.04
N GLY A 62 -7.62 12.14 6.43
CA GLY A 62 -6.40 12.95 6.56
C GLY A 62 -5.26 12.47 5.64
N ASP A 63 -4.14 13.18 5.69
CA ASP A 63 -2.94 12.85 4.93
C ASP A 63 -2.33 11.55 5.46
N THR A 64 -2.53 10.46 4.72
CA THR A 64 -1.94 9.15 5.03
C THR A 64 -0.92 8.75 3.98
N ILE A 65 0.04 7.93 4.36
CA ILE A 65 0.96 7.32 3.41
C ILE A 65 0.33 6.05 2.83
N GLY A 66 0.37 5.95 1.50
CA GLY A 66 0.02 4.75 0.76
C GLY A 66 1.25 4.14 0.10
N LEU A 67 1.25 2.82 -0.05
CA LEU A 67 2.21 2.06 -0.83
C LEU A 67 1.52 1.46 -2.05
N THR A 68 2.16 1.59 -3.20
CA THR A 68 1.84 0.84 -4.42
C THR A 68 2.96 -0.14 -4.69
N ILE A 69 2.61 -1.42 -4.77
CA ILE A 69 3.53 -2.54 -4.96
C ILE A 69 3.27 -3.10 -6.35
N GLY A 70 4.28 -3.03 -7.21
CA GLY A 70 4.27 -3.61 -8.54
C GLY A 70 5.08 -4.89 -8.60
N ALA A 71 4.52 -5.92 -9.21
CA ALA A 71 5.14 -7.23 -9.37
C ALA A 71 5.22 -7.65 -10.85
N GLN A 72 6.04 -8.68 -11.10
CA GLN A 72 6.12 -9.34 -12.40
C GLN A 72 4.74 -9.78 -12.90
N GLY A 73 4.48 -9.56 -14.20
CA GLY A 73 3.19 -9.88 -14.81
C GLY A 73 2.11 -8.81 -14.62
N GLY A 74 2.46 -7.62 -14.12
CA GLY A 74 1.56 -6.47 -14.04
C GLY A 74 0.57 -6.51 -12.86
N LEU A 75 0.78 -7.42 -11.91
CA LEU A 75 0.01 -7.45 -10.67
C LEU A 75 0.39 -6.24 -9.81
N THR A 76 -0.62 -5.48 -9.40
CA THR A 76 -0.45 -4.34 -8.48
C THR A 76 -1.26 -4.52 -7.22
N ALA A 77 -0.63 -4.21 -6.09
CA ALA A 77 -1.24 -4.16 -4.77
C ALA A 77 -1.12 -2.77 -4.17
N HIS A 78 -2.08 -2.39 -3.34
CA HIS A 78 -2.06 -1.11 -2.65
C HIS A 78 -2.31 -1.32 -1.15
N ALA A 79 -1.52 -0.63 -0.35
CA ALA A 79 -1.61 -0.59 1.11
C ALA A 79 -1.63 0.86 1.60
N THR A 80 -2.23 1.12 2.75
CA THR A 80 -2.29 2.42 3.42
C THR A 80 -1.99 2.24 4.90
N GLU A 81 -1.56 3.31 5.56
CA GLU A 81 -1.28 3.33 7.02
C GLU A 81 -2.46 2.85 7.89
N HIS A 82 -3.68 2.82 7.36
CA HIS A 82 -4.87 2.38 8.07
C HIS A 82 -5.16 0.89 7.97
N ASP A 83 -4.41 0.16 7.15
CA ASP A 83 -4.58 -1.28 7.06
C ASP A 83 -4.01 -1.98 8.28
N ALA A 84 -4.67 -3.05 8.71
CA ALA A 84 -4.19 -3.87 9.82
C ALA A 84 -2.81 -4.48 9.53
N GLU A 85 -2.51 -4.71 8.25
CA GLU A 85 -1.29 -5.33 7.77
C GLU A 85 -0.14 -4.34 7.54
N TRP A 86 -0.36 -3.03 7.73
CA TRP A 86 0.63 -1.98 7.43
C TRP A 86 1.97 -2.23 8.12
N SER A 87 1.96 -2.43 9.45
CA SER A 87 3.18 -2.63 10.22
C SER A 87 3.94 -3.89 9.78
N ALA A 88 3.21 -4.96 9.48
CA ALA A 88 3.80 -6.21 8.99
C ALA A 88 4.40 -6.03 7.59
N LEU A 89 3.72 -5.28 6.71
CA LEU A 89 4.22 -4.96 5.38
C LEU A 89 5.51 -4.15 5.44
N VAL A 90 5.54 -3.08 6.24
CA VAL A 90 6.72 -2.22 6.38
C VAL A 90 7.92 -3.02 6.92
N ALA A 91 7.69 -3.88 7.91
CA ALA A 91 8.72 -4.79 8.42
C ALA A 91 9.20 -5.77 7.34
N GLY A 92 8.27 -6.44 6.64
CA GLY A 92 8.59 -7.39 5.59
C GLY A 92 9.34 -6.79 4.41
N ILE A 93 9.05 -5.53 4.03
CA ILE A 93 9.82 -4.79 3.03
C ILE A 93 11.27 -4.62 3.50
N SER A 94 11.46 -4.17 4.75
CA SER A 94 12.80 -3.94 5.29
C SER A 94 13.60 -5.25 5.45
N GLU A 95 12.92 -6.36 5.76
CA GLU A 95 13.55 -7.66 6.01
C GLU A 95 13.88 -8.40 4.71
N HIS A 96 12.97 -8.40 3.74
CA HIS A 96 13.06 -9.28 2.57
C HIS A 96 13.48 -8.56 1.27
N LEU A 97 13.37 -7.23 1.21
CA LEU A 97 13.73 -6.45 0.02
C LEU A 97 15.02 -5.69 0.28
N ALA A 98 16.14 -6.36 0.01
CA ALA A 98 17.48 -5.75 0.10
C ALA A 98 17.56 -4.51 -0.79
N GLY A 99 18.07 -3.40 -0.24
CA GLY A 99 18.12 -2.10 -0.91
C GLY A 99 16.82 -1.30 -0.83
N SER A 100 15.81 -1.76 -0.10
CA SER A 100 14.64 -0.92 0.18
C SER A 100 15.01 0.27 1.07
N LEU A 101 14.33 1.39 0.84
CA LEU A 101 14.47 2.59 1.62
C LEU A 101 13.78 2.41 2.98
N PRO A 102 14.44 2.68 4.12
CA PRO A 102 13.83 2.54 5.44
C PRO A 102 12.61 3.43 5.63
N TYR A 103 11.62 2.93 6.38
CA TYR A 103 10.36 3.63 6.69
C TYR A 103 10.54 5.13 6.99
N ALA A 104 11.41 5.43 7.96
CA ALA A 104 11.65 6.79 8.41
C ALA A 104 12.05 7.76 7.29
N ARG A 105 12.79 7.28 6.26
CA ARG A 105 13.27 8.13 5.17
C ARG A 105 12.16 8.50 4.19
N TRP A 106 11.38 7.52 3.73
CA TRP A 106 10.28 7.84 2.80
C TRP A 106 9.10 8.51 3.52
N ALA A 107 8.83 8.17 4.78
CA ALA A 107 7.83 8.87 5.57
C ALA A 107 8.20 10.34 5.76
N LEU A 108 9.46 10.63 6.13
CA LEU A 108 9.96 12.00 6.24
C LEU A 108 9.90 12.74 4.89
N ALA A 109 10.29 12.09 3.79
CA ALA A 109 10.25 12.69 2.47
C ALA A 109 8.82 13.05 2.03
N ILE A 110 7.82 12.20 2.34
CA ILE A 110 6.41 12.50 2.09
C ILE A 110 5.91 13.62 2.99
N ALA A 111 6.28 13.62 4.28
CA ALA A 111 5.95 14.70 5.21
C ALA A 111 6.54 16.05 4.75
N ALA A 112 7.76 16.02 4.19
CA ALA A 112 8.45 17.17 3.60
C ALA A 112 7.84 17.64 2.25
N GLY A 113 6.80 16.97 1.75
CA GLY A 113 6.04 17.40 0.57
C GLY A 113 6.38 16.67 -0.73
N LYS A 114 7.20 15.61 -0.70
CA LYS A 114 7.35 14.76 -1.90
C LYS A 114 6.05 14.00 -2.16
N ALA A 115 5.49 14.16 -3.36
CA ALA A 115 4.26 13.49 -3.75
C ALA A 115 4.45 11.97 -3.90
N VAL A 116 5.62 11.56 -4.39
CA VAL A 116 5.96 10.18 -4.72
C VAL A 116 7.40 9.91 -4.30
N VAL A 117 7.64 8.79 -3.61
CA VAL A 117 8.97 8.36 -3.15
C VAL A 117 9.18 6.89 -3.55
N PRO A 118 10.19 6.56 -4.37
CA PRO A 118 10.53 5.17 -4.65
C PRO A 118 11.10 4.52 -3.37
N VAL A 119 10.43 3.48 -2.89
CA VAL A 119 10.85 2.73 -1.70
C VAL A 119 11.75 1.57 -2.11
N TYR A 120 11.42 0.89 -3.20
CA TYR A 120 12.20 -0.23 -3.69
C TYR A 120 12.08 -0.33 -5.20
N ARG A 121 13.18 -0.71 -5.86
CA ARG A 121 13.18 -1.13 -7.24
C ARG A 121 14.18 -2.27 -7.42
N ARG A 122 13.74 -3.35 -8.05
CA ARG A 122 14.60 -4.52 -8.26
C ARG A 122 15.77 -4.14 -9.17
N GLY A 123 16.98 -4.39 -8.68
CA GLY A 123 18.21 -4.08 -9.41
C GLY A 123 18.66 -2.62 -9.37
N GLU A 124 17.92 -1.72 -8.70
CA GLU A 124 18.31 -0.33 -8.50
C GLU A 124 18.28 0.00 -7.00
N PHE A 125 19.34 0.63 -6.49
CA PHE A 125 19.36 1.13 -5.12
C PHE A 125 18.80 2.56 -5.13
N PRO A 126 17.75 2.87 -4.35
CA PRO A 126 17.32 4.25 -4.17
C PRO A 126 18.47 5.06 -3.58
N GLU A 127 18.83 6.16 -4.24
CA GLU A 127 19.93 7.03 -3.80
C GLU A 127 19.66 7.54 -2.36
N PRO A 128 20.72 7.66 -1.53
CA PRO A 128 20.61 8.07 -0.13
C PRO A 128 20.06 9.51 0.03
#